data_AF-A0A920P1T4-F1
#
_entry.id   AF-A0A920P1T4-F1
#
_cell.length_a   1.000
_cell.length_b   1.000
_cell.length_c   1.000
_cell.angle_alpha   90.00
_cell.angle_beta   90.00
_cell.angle_gamma   90.00
#
_symmetry.space_group_name_H-M   'P 1'
#
loop_
_entity.id
_entity.type
_entity.pdbx_description
1 polymer ?
#
loop_
_entity_poly.entity_id
_entity_poly.type
_entity_poly.pdbx_seq_one_letter_code
_entity_poly.pdbx_strand_id
1 'polypeptide(L)' 'MDRPLGKLNKLEVQYRGMDLPGVPVYAKGNVNEISSDGTINCEIWLEKEEGEKTTVGKAVITLPSKS' A
#
# COMPACT_ATOMS: atom_id res chain seq x y z
N MET A 1 25.56 0.79 3.20
CA MET A 1 25.01 -0.40 3.85
C MET A 1 23.61 -0.57 3.28
N ASP A 2 23.49 -1.37 2.22
CA ASP A 2 22.22 -1.59 1.53
C ASP A 2 21.32 -2.45 2.44
N ARG A 3 20.32 -1.83 3.06
CA ARG A 3 19.28 -2.60 3.74
C ARG A 3 18.50 -3.37 2.67
N PRO A 4 18.23 -4.68 2.86
CA PRO A 4 17.38 -5.39 1.92
C PRO A 4 16.01 -4.71 1.87
N LEU A 5 15.66 -4.23 0.68
CA LEU A 5 14.39 -3.56 0.44
C LEU A 5 13.29 -4.63 0.48
N GLY A 6 12.16 -4.32 1.14
CA GLY A 6 10.98 -5.18 1.09
C GLY A 6 10.53 -5.42 -0.34
N LYS A 7 9.95 -6.59 -0.61
CA LYS A 7 9.47 -6.96 -1.95
C LYS A 7 7.97 -6.77 -2.04
N LEU A 8 7.50 -6.06 -3.06
CA LEU A 8 6.09 -6.05 -3.45
C LEU A 8 5.80 -7.28 -4.31
N ASN A 9 5.02 -8.21 -3.78
CA ASN A 9 4.68 -9.46 -4.48
C ASN A 9 3.44 -9.31 -5.34
N LYS A 10 2.45 -8.55 -4.86
CA LYS A 10 1.18 -8.34 -5.57
C LYS A 10 0.62 -6.96 -5.23
N LEU A 11 0.03 -6.32 -6.23
CA LEU A 11 -0.69 -5.06 -6.12
C LEU A 11 -1.96 -5.14 -6.96
N GLU A 12 -3.11 -4.96 -6.33
CA GLU A 12 -4.41 -4.84 -7.00
C GLU A 12 -5.02 -3.52 -6.61
N VAL A 13 -5.49 -2.75 -7.60
CA VAL A 13 -6.12 -1.45 -7.36
C VAL A 13 -7.39 -1.29 -8.17
N GLN A 14 -8.30 -0.49 -7.66
CA GLN A 14 -9.53 -0.07 -8.31
C GLN A 14 -9.60 1.46 -8.27
N TYR A 15 -9.69 2.07 -9.44
CA TYR A 15 -9.90 3.50 -9.59
C TYR A 15 -11.39 3.81 -9.46
N ARG A 16 -11.72 4.72 -8.54
CA ARG A 16 -13.10 5.12 -8.19
C ARG A 16 -13.36 6.61 -8.38
N GLY A 17 -12.29 7.41 -8.47
CA GLY A 17 -12.35 8.85 -8.72
C GLY A 17 -11.09 9.33 -9.46
N MET A 18 -11.06 10.62 -9.79
CA MET A 18 -9.92 11.24 -10.47
C MET A 18 -8.95 11.87 -9.47
N ASP A 19 -7.65 11.64 -9.70
CA ASP A 19 -6.56 12.38 -9.07
C ASP A 19 -6.11 13.48 -10.05
N LEU A 20 -6.25 14.74 -9.66
CA LEU A 20 -6.01 15.89 -10.54
C LEU A 20 -4.59 16.44 -10.38
N PRO A 21 -3.93 16.87 -11.47
CA PRO A 21 -2.63 17.53 -11.38
C PRO A 21 -2.66 18.75 -10.45
N GLY A 22 -1.65 18.88 -9.60
CA GLY A 22 -1.53 20.00 -8.64
C GLY A 22 -2.42 19.88 -7.40
N VAL A 23 -3.28 18.87 -7.32
CA VAL A 23 -4.10 18.58 -6.14
C VAL A 23 -3.40 17.51 -5.30
N PRO A 24 -3.19 17.73 -3.99
CA PRO A 24 -2.61 16.72 -3.11
C PRO A 24 -3.44 15.44 -3.06
N VAL A 25 -2.76 14.31 -2.99
CA VAL A 25 -3.34 13.00 -2.69
C VAL A 25 -2.52 12.32 -1.59
N TYR A 26 -3.20 11.55 -0.75
CA TYR A 26 -2.60 10.92 0.42
C TYR A 26 -2.62 9.42 0.26
N ALA A 27 -1.44 8.79 0.27
CA ALA A 27 -1.32 7.35 0.28
C ALA A 27 -1.41 6.81 1.72
N LYS A 28 -2.33 5.89 1.94
CA LYS A 28 -2.59 5.26 3.23
C LYS A 28 -2.76 3.76 3.08
N GLY A 29 -2.75 3.06 4.21
CA GLY A 29 -2.96 1.62 4.25
C GLY A 29 -3.03 1.08 5.66
N ASN A 30 -3.58 -0.12 5.79
CA ASN A 30 -3.56 -0.90 7.02
C ASN A 30 -2.96 -2.27 6.75
N VAL A 31 -2.13 -2.74 7.68
CA VAL A 31 -1.67 -4.12 7.70
C VAL A 31 -2.81 -4.96 8.29
N ASN A 32 -3.31 -5.90 7.49
CA ASN A 32 -4.41 -6.77 7.91
C ASN A 32 -3.90 -8.08 8.50
N GLU A 33 -2.77 -8.60 7.98
CA GLU A 33 -2.20 -9.87 8.38
C GLU A 33 -0.69 -9.90 8.18
N ILE A 34 0.01 -10.54 9.12
CA ILE A 34 1.44 -10.86 9.02
C ILE A 34 1.58 -12.38 9.22
N SER A 35 2.04 -13.06 8.18
CA SER A 35 2.31 -14.50 8.20
C SER A 35 3.70 -14.80 8.80
N SER A 36 3.89 -16.02 9.28
CA SER A 36 5.15 -16.46 9.93
C SER A 36 6.35 -16.49 8.98
N ASP A 37 6.13 -16.57 7.67
CA ASP A 37 7.15 -16.52 6.62
C ASP A 37 7.57 -15.08 6.25
N GLY A 38 7.00 -14.07 6.92
CA GLY A 38 7.28 -12.66 6.64
C GLY A 38 6.45 -12.07 5.51
N THR A 39 5.47 -12.80 4.98
CA THR A 39 4.45 -12.27 4.06
C THR A 39 3.46 -11.40 4.82
N ILE A 40 3.10 -10.26 4.24
CA ILE A 40 2.21 -9.28 4.83
C ILE A 40 1.11 -8.94 3.81
N ASN A 41 -0.15 -9.07 4.24
CA ASN A 41 -1.31 -8.65 3.47
C ASN A 41 -1.79 -7.29 3.99
N CYS A 42 -1.91 -6.31 3.10
CA CYS A 42 -2.35 -4.96 3.41
C CYS A 42 -3.55 -4.56 2.56
N GLU A 43 -4.43 -3.74 3.14
CA GLU A 43 -5.24 -2.81 2.34
C GLU A 43 -4.47 -1.50 2.16
N ILE A 44 -4.63 -0.88 1.00
CA ILE A 44 -4.02 0.40 0.67
C ILE A 44 -5.04 1.29 -0.05
N TRP A 45 -4.88 2.59 0.02
CA TRP A 45 -5.68 3.51 -0.76
C TRP A 45 -5.00 4.86 -0.97
N LEU A 46 -5.43 5.55 -2.02
CA LEU A 46 -5.28 6.99 -2.16
C LEU A 46 -6.57 7.66 -1.73
N GLU A 47 -6.45 8.76 -1.01
CA GLU A 47 -7.56 9.65 -0.69
C GLU A 47 -7.21 11.12 -0.94
N LYS A 48 -8.24 11.93 -1.18
CA LYS A 48 -8.15 13.39 -1.16
C LYS A 48 -8.02 13.90 0.28
N GLU A 49 -7.73 15.19 0.42
CA GLU A 49 -7.71 15.87 1.72
C GLU A 49 -9.01 15.71 2.51
N GLU A 50 -10.14 15.65 1.80
CA GLU A 50 -11.49 15.46 2.34
C GLU A 50 -11.75 14.03 2.87
N GLY A 51 -10.84 13.08 2.60
CA GLY A 51 -10.96 11.67 2.97
C GLY A 51 -11.68 10.79 1.94
N GLU A 52 -12.09 11.35 0.80
CA GLU A 52 -12.67 10.56 -0.31
C GLU A 52 -11.60 9.64 -0.90
N LYS A 53 -11.84 8.32 -0.88
CA LYS A 53 -10.94 7.32 -1.45
C LYS A 53 -11.10 7.25 -2.97
N THR A 54 -10.10 7.74 -3.71
CA THR A 54 -10.10 7.76 -5.18
C THR A 54 -9.55 6.48 -5.79
N THR A 55 -8.63 5.83 -5.09
CA THR A 55 -8.06 4.54 -5.51
C THR A 55 -7.99 3.63 -4.29
N VAL A 56 -8.59 2.45 -4.33
CA VAL A 56 -8.48 1.46 -3.25
C VAL A 56 -7.82 0.20 -3.75
N GLY A 57 -7.11 -0.51 -2.89
CA GLY A 57 -6.38 -1.68 -3.30
C GLY A 57 -5.98 -2.61 -2.17
N LYS A 58 -5.39 -3.73 -2.58
CA LYS A 58 -4.73 -4.68 -1.72
C LYS A 58 -3.29 -4.86 -2.19
N ALA A 59 -2.39 -5.02 -1.23
CA ALA A 59 -0.99 -5.33 -1.50
C ALA A 59 -0.56 -6.57 -0.72
N VAL A 60 0.29 -7.39 -1.33
CA VAL A 60 1.01 -8.47 -0.67
C VAL A 60 2.49 -8.13 -0.75
N ILE A 61 3.15 -8.01 0.40
CA ILE A 61 4.57 -7.69 0.49
C ILE A 61 5.31 -8.76 1.30
N THR A 62 6.62 -8.89 1.10
CA THR A 62 7.49 -9.67 1.98
C THR A 62 8.59 -8.76 2.51
N LEU A 63 8.78 -8.75 3.82
CA LEU A 63 9.91 -8.06 4.44
C LEU A 63 11.03 -9.05 4.78
N PRO A 64 12.30 -8.68 4.62
CA PRO A 64 13.41 -9.50 5.08
C PRO A 64 13.36 -9.65 6.61
N SER A 65 13.77 -10.82 7.11
CA SER A 65 13.95 -11.00 8.54
C SER A 65 15.00 -10.01 9.06
N LYS A 66 14.78 -9.45 10.25
CA LYS A 66 15.83 -8.70 10.94
C LYS A 66 16.95 -9.68 11.27
N SER A 67 18.08 -9.52 10.58
CA SER A 67 19.35 -10.19 10.93
C SER A 67 20.01 -9.47 12.11
#